data_AF-A0A820L8P3-F1
#
_entry.id   AF-A0A820L8P3-F1
#
_cell.length_a   1.000
_cell.length_b   1.000
_cell.length_c   1.000
_cell.angle_alpha   90.00
_cell.angle_beta   90.00
_cell.angle_gamma   90.00
#
_symmetry.space_group_name_H-M   'P 1'
#
loop_
_entity.id
_entity.type
_entity.pdbx_description
1 polymer ?
#
loop_
_entity_poly.entity_id
_entity_poly.type
_entity_poly.pdbx_seq_one_letter_code
_entity_poly.pdbx_strand_id
1 'polypeptide(L)'
;MLLIIMAAALIIGITICYLRSITIALMIITGTALSLGMGCFVYNIIYRIPIFPFLNLMSAFILIGIGCDDIFVFFDRWDQEKLEWLRKYQNKLLAENADILLNSTNNYDDVPSNQQENPNKLKRSSSHCLSLFKHPEEIRKVLLSEEALVEIMSNTLKHAGSSMFVTSFTTSAAFFTNILTNISFIQLFGIFVGTCVLIYFAITFTTIAAFAVIYEKHIQNIIFHVLSMCCTNFVNKAVNSAPAKLYHRFSSACRDFRNYIFGHFMPLIIIKLRYVSVLIFLLMGLIGSFYYPKLKVPSTQKTALFLKDNPMEIYEFSMKSQSNGYLKEDKRLFTYPAISFVFGIRDIDDGYCADIDDTVR
;
A
#
# COMPACT_ATOMS: atom_id res chain seq x y z
N MET A 1 -6.42 22.46 7.01
CA MET A 1 -5.13 22.06 7.63
C MET A 1 -5.31 21.07 8.77
N LEU A 2 -6.09 21.36 9.82
CA LEU A 2 -6.34 20.42 10.93
C LEU A 2 -6.84 19.03 10.47
N LEU A 3 -7.85 19.00 9.58
CA LEU A 3 -8.39 17.73 9.05
C LEU A 3 -7.36 16.91 8.26
N ILE A 4 -6.49 17.59 7.50
CA ILE A 4 -5.43 16.93 6.73
C ILE A 4 -4.40 16.32 7.69
N ILE A 5 -4.03 17.05 8.74
CA ILE A 5 -3.13 16.57 9.77
C ILE A 5 -3.76 15.39 10.53
N MET A 6 -5.06 15.46 10.85
CA MET A 6 -5.79 14.36 11.48
C MET A 6 -5.88 13.13 10.59
N ALA A 7 -6.18 13.30 9.30
CA ALA A 7 -6.22 12.19 8.34
C ALA A 7 -4.84 11.55 8.16
N ALA A 8 -3.80 12.36 8.00
CA ALA A 8 -2.42 11.89 7.92
C ALA A 8 -2.01 11.17 9.21
N ALA A 9 -2.31 11.73 10.39
CA ALA A 9 -2.03 11.10 11.68
C ALA A 9 -2.80 9.79 11.87
N LEU A 10 -4.04 9.70 11.40
CA LEU A 10 -4.84 8.49 11.44
C LEU A 10 -4.25 7.42 10.52
N ILE A 11 -3.90 7.76 9.28
CA ILE A 11 -3.28 6.82 8.34
C ILE A 11 -1.95 6.33 8.90
N ILE A 12 -1.07 7.24 9.35
CA ILE A 12 0.20 6.90 9.99
C ILE A 12 -0.03 6.04 11.23
N GLY A 13 -1.02 6.35 12.05
CA GLY A 13 -1.39 5.57 13.24
C GLY A 13 -1.84 4.15 12.91
N ILE A 14 -2.67 3.98 11.87
CA ILE A 14 -3.10 2.66 11.38
C ILE A 14 -1.91 1.89 10.80
N THR A 15 -1.08 2.54 9.98
CA THR A 15 0.13 1.95 9.39
C THR A 15 1.11 1.50 10.46
N ILE A 16 1.35 2.31 11.51
CA ILE A 16 2.18 1.92 12.66
C ILE A 16 1.54 0.76 13.44
N CYS A 17 0.22 0.80 13.66
CA CYS A 17 -0.49 -0.26 14.35
C CYS A 17 -0.40 -1.60 13.59
N TYR A 18 -0.51 -1.55 12.26
CA TYR A 18 -0.47 -2.72 11.39
C TYR A 18 0.94 -3.29 11.21
N LEU A 19 1.92 -2.45 10.87
CA LEU A 19 3.31 -2.86 10.62
C LEU A 19 4.12 -3.08 11.90
N ARG A 20 3.59 -2.66 13.05
CA ARG A 20 4.24 -2.70 14.37
C ARG A 20 5.65 -2.07 14.36
N SER A 21 5.92 -1.21 13.37
CA SER A 21 7.24 -0.61 13.10
C SER A 21 7.09 0.82 12.57
N ILE A 22 7.70 1.77 13.28
CA ILE A 22 7.67 3.20 12.96
C ILE A 22 8.53 3.53 11.74
N THR A 23 9.60 2.77 11.50
CA THR A 23 10.56 3.02 10.42
C THR A 23 9.93 2.83 9.04
N ILE A 24 9.06 1.84 8.89
CA ILE A 24 8.34 1.57 7.63
C ILE A 24 7.33 2.69 7.34
N ALA A 25 6.65 3.21 8.37
CA ALA A 25 5.74 4.35 8.20
C ALA A 25 6.49 5.62 7.75
N LEU A 26 7.68 5.88 8.30
CA LEU A 26 8.53 7.00 7.85
C LEU A 26 8.95 6.84 6.39
N MET A 27 9.30 5.63 5.97
CA MET A 27 9.65 5.34 4.57
C MET A 27 8.52 5.68 3.60
N ILE A 28 7.24 5.38 3.95
CA ILE A 28 6.07 5.75 3.13
C ILE A 28 5.98 7.25 2.95
N ILE A 29 6.08 8.00 4.06
CA ILE A 29 5.93 9.45 4.06
C ILE A 29 7.06 10.09 3.24
N THR A 30 8.31 9.66 3.47
CA THR A 30 9.47 10.15 2.74
C THR A 30 9.37 9.81 1.25
N GLY A 31 9.02 8.56 0.91
CA GLY A 31 8.83 8.15 -0.49
C GLY A 31 7.73 8.96 -1.19
N THR A 32 6.63 9.22 -0.49
CA THR A 32 5.51 10.03 -1.02
C THR A 32 5.96 11.48 -1.25
N ALA A 33 6.64 12.08 -0.28
CA ALA A 33 7.15 13.45 -0.40
C ALA A 33 8.16 13.61 -1.54
N LEU A 34 9.10 12.66 -1.67
CA LEU A 34 10.08 12.64 -2.75
C LEU A 34 9.41 12.46 -4.11
N SER A 35 8.41 11.58 -4.20
CA SER A 35 7.68 11.37 -5.44
C SER A 35 6.87 12.59 -5.85
N LEU A 36 6.24 13.30 -4.92
CA LEU A 36 5.52 14.54 -5.21
C LEU A 36 6.50 15.64 -5.64
N GLY A 37 7.65 15.76 -4.97
CA GLY A 37 8.68 16.73 -5.35
C GLY A 37 9.21 16.49 -6.77
N MET A 38 9.53 15.25 -7.09
CA MET A 38 9.99 14.86 -8.43
C MET A 38 8.87 14.97 -9.47
N GLY A 39 7.63 14.61 -9.13
CA GLY A 39 6.47 14.80 -9.98
C GLY A 39 6.22 16.27 -10.31
N CYS A 40 6.34 17.16 -9.33
CA CYS A 40 6.29 18.62 -9.54
C CYS A 40 7.43 19.12 -10.43
N PHE A 41 8.63 18.55 -10.29
CA PHE A 41 9.75 18.88 -11.17
C PHE A 41 9.47 18.47 -12.62
N VAL A 42 9.02 17.23 -12.86
CA VAL A 42 8.64 16.75 -14.19
C VAL A 42 7.50 17.61 -14.78
N TYR A 43 6.48 17.90 -13.97
CA TYR A 43 5.33 18.70 -14.38
C TYR A 43 5.71 20.12 -14.84
N ASN A 44 6.51 20.83 -14.05
CA ASN A 44 6.87 22.22 -14.36
C ASN A 44 8.00 22.35 -15.38
N ILE A 45 9.02 21.48 -15.31
CA ILE A 45 10.24 21.62 -16.14
C ILE A 45 10.12 20.84 -17.45
N ILE A 46 9.63 19.61 -17.41
CA ILE A 46 9.54 18.74 -18.58
C ILE A 46 8.28 19.03 -19.37
N TYR A 47 7.10 19.00 -18.73
CA TYR A 47 5.83 19.26 -19.42
C TYR A 47 5.54 20.76 -19.63
N ARG A 48 6.25 21.65 -18.93
CA ARG A 48 6.12 23.11 -19.07
C ARG A 48 4.68 23.61 -18.94
N ILE A 49 3.90 23.01 -18.05
CA ILE A 49 2.50 23.41 -17.81
C ILE A 49 2.48 24.50 -16.73
N PRO A 50 2.01 25.73 -17.03
CA PRO A 50 2.05 26.85 -16.09
C PRO A 50 0.99 26.76 -14.98
N ILE A 51 -0.15 26.10 -15.27
CA ILE A 51 -1.28 26.00 -14.34
C ILE A 51 -1.11 24.78 -13.44
N PHE A 52 -1.31 24.96 -12.13
CA PHE A 52 -1.37 23.85 -11.16
C PHE A 52 -2.77 23.76 -10.54
N PRO A 53 -3.66 22.88 -11.05
CA PRO A 53 -5.01 22.71 -10.53
C PRO A 53 -5.02 22.26 -9.06
N PHE A 54 -5.99 22.76 -8.28
CA PHE A 54 -6.15 22.33 -6.88
C PHE A 54 -6.39 20.81 -6.75
N LEU A 55 -6.98 20.19 -7.78
CA LEU A 55 -7.18 18.73 -7.87
C LEU A 55 -5.86 17.97 -7.68
N ASN A 56 -4.72 18.52 -8.13
CA ASN A 56 -3.42 17.88 -8.02
C ASN A 56 -3.00 17.65 -6.56
N LEU A 57 -3.54 18.40 -5.60
CA LEU A 57 -3.29 18.18 -4.17
C LEU A 57 -3.86 16.84 -3.67
N MET A 58 -4.84 16.25 -4.37
CA MET A 58 -5.40 14.94 -4.02
C MET A 58 -4.41 13.80 -4.28
N SER A 59 -3.40 14.01 -5.13
CA SER A 59 -2.34 13.03 -5.41
C SER A 59 -1.64 12.54 -4.15
N ALA A 60 -1.43 13.40 -3.15
CA ALA A 60 -0.78 13.03 -1.90
C ALA A 60 -1.54 11.93 -1.14
N PHE A 61 -2.88 12.03 -1.08
CA PHE A 61 -3.70 11.02 -0.43
C PHE A 61 -3.75 9.71 -1.21
N ILE A 62 -3.81 9.80 -2.54
CA ILE A 62 -3.80 8.65 -3.45
C ILE A 62 -2.48 7.87 -3.30
N LEU A 63 -1.34 8.56 -3.31
CA LEU A 63 -0.01 7.95 -3.20
C LEU A 63 0.21 7.26 -1.85
N ILE A 64 -0.26 7.85 -0.74
CA ILE A 64 -0.17 7.20 0.58
C ILE A 64 -0.94 5.87 0.59
N GLY A 65 -2.12 5.85 -0.04
CA GLY A 65 -2.93 4.63 -0.16
C GLY A 65 -2.22 3.53 -0.95
N ILE A 66 -1.70 3.87 -2.14
CA ILE A 66 -0.95 2.94 -3.00
C ILE A 66 0.32 2.45 -2.29
N GLY A 67 1.05 3.35 -1.65
CA GLY A 67 2.28 3.03 -0.94
C GLY A 67 2.11 2.06 0.22
N CYS A 68 1.00 2.19 0.95
CA CYS A 68 0.65 1.27 2.02
C CYS A 68 0.45 -0.16 1.48
N ASP A 69 -0.23 -0.30 0.34
CA ASP A 69 -0.48 -1.58 -0.33
C ASP A 69 0.83 -2.26 -0.78
N ASP A 70 1.68 -1.52 -1.51
CA ASP A 70 2.95 -2.05 -2.03
C ASP A 70 3.86 -2.55 -0.89
N ILE A 71 3.94 -1.80 0.21
CA ILE A 71 4.76 -2.19 1.37
C ILE A 71 4.21 -3.42 2.07
N PHE A 72 2.90 -3.53 2.22
CA PHE A 72 2.29 -4.72 2.82
C PHE A 72 2.55 -5.97 1.98
N VAL A 73 2.37 -5.87 0.66
CA VAL A 73 2.65 -6.98 -0.26
C VAL A 73 4.12 -7.39 -0.18
N PHE A 74 5.04 -6.42 -0.09
CA PHE A 74 6.48 -6.71 -0.02
C PHE A 74 6.85 -7.43 1.28
N PHE A 75 6.48 -6.88 2.43
CA PHE A 75 6.89 -7.43 3.72
C PHE A 75 6.20 -8.76 4.04
N ASP A 76 4.94 -8.93 3.62
CA ASP A 76 4.28 -10.23 3.79
C ASP A 76 4.96 -11.30 2.94
N ARG A 77 5.36 -10.99 1.70
CA ARG A 77 6.11 -11.94 0.88
C ARG A 77 7.53 -12.17 1.42
N TRP A 78 8.22 -11.13 1.86
CA TRP A 78 9.55 -11.23 2.48
C TRP A 78 9.55 -12.17 3.68
N ASP A 79 8.57 -12.05 4.57
CA ASP A 79 8.44 -12.91 5.74
C ASP A 79 8.10 -14.37 5.37
N GLN A 80 7.28 -14.59 4.35
CA GLN A 80 6.99 -15.92 3.82
C GLN A 80 8.23 -16.59 3.22
N GLU A 81 8.98 -15.87 2.38
CA GLU A 81 10.20 -16.38 1.74
C GLU A 81 11.28 -16.73 2.76
N LYS A 82 11.45 -15.92 3.82
CA LYS A 82 12.31 -16.26 4.96
C LYS A 82 11.92 -17.59 5.59
N LEU A 83 10.63 -17.81 5.82
CA LEU A 83 10.13 -19.04 6.45
C LEU A 83 10.31 -20.26 5.54
N GLU A 84 10.05 -20.10 4.24
CA GLU A 84 10.26 -21.15 3.24
C GLU A 84 11.73 -21.52 3.10
N TRP A 85 12.61 -20.53 3.06
CA TRP A 85 14.06 -20.73 3.01
C TRP A 85 14.57 -21.49 4.24
N LEU A 86 14.14 -21.09 5.44
CA LEU A 86 14.49 -21.79 6.68
C LEU A 86 14.03 -23.25 6.67
N ARG A 87 12.82 -23.52 6.16
CA ARG A 87 12.30 -24.89 6.01
C ARG A 87 13.14 -25.71 5.04
N LYS A 88 13.55 -25.12 3.90
CA LYS A 88 14.43 -25.76 2.90
C LYS A 88 15.80 -26.07 3.49
N TYR A 89 16.38 -25.13 4.22
CA TYR A 89 17.67 -25.29 4.91
C TYR A 89 17.61 -26.43 5.94
N GLN A 90 16.55 -26.48 6.75
CA GLN A 90 16.35 -27.55 7.72
C GLN A 90 16.18 -28.92 7.06
N ASN A 91 15.40 -29.01 5.99
CA ASN A 91 15.22 -30.27 5.25
C ASN A 91 16.54 -30.77 4.65
N LYS A 92 17.39 -29.86 4.17
CA LYS A 92 18.72 -30.20 3.65
C LYS A 92 19.62 -30.78 4.76
N LEU A 93 19.64 -30.15 5.94
CA LEU A 93 20.37 -30.66 7.10
C LEU A 93 19.85 -32.03 7.57
N LEU A 94 18.52 -32.24 7.52
CA LEU A 94 17.92 -33.54 7.87
C LEU A 94 18.33 -34.65 6.89
N ALA A 95 18.37 -34.35 5.59
CA ALA A 95 18.81 -35.30 4.57
C ALA A 95 20.29 -35.67 4.72
N GLU A 96 21.17 -34.67 4.94
CA GLU A 96 22.61 -34.91 5.13
C GLU A 96 22.89 -35.78 6.37
N ASN A 97 22.18 -35.54 7.48
CA ASN A 97 22.30 -36.38 8.67
C ASN A 97 21.77 -37.82 8.43
N ALA A 98 20.76 -38.00 7.59
CA ALA A 98 20.25 -39.33 7.23
C ALA A 98 21.26 -40.10 6.36
N ASP A 99 21.90 -39.43 5.40
CA ASP A 99 22.92 -40.04 4.53
C ASP A 99 24.17 -40.47 5.33
N ILE A 100 24.61 -39.68 6.31
CA ILE A 100 25.72 -40.05 7.21
C ILE A 100 25.38 -41.32 8.02
N LEU A 101 24.12 -41.47 8.44
CA LEU A 101 23.67 -42.66 9.16
C LEU A 101 23.61 -43.89 8.25
N LEU A 102 23.19 -43.73 7.00
CA LEU A 102 23.19 -44.80 5.99
C LEU A 102 24.62 -45.22 5.60
N ASN A 103 25.54 -44.27 5.43
CA ASN A 103 26.94 -44.59 5.13
C ASN A 103 27.69 -45.21 6.31
N SER A 104 27.35 -44.83 7.55
CA SER A 104 27.91 -45.47 8.75
C SER A 104 27.43 -46.91 8.94
N THR A 105 26.21 -47.23 8.47
CA THR A 105 25.67 -48.61 8.56
C THR A 105 26.18 -49.51 7.44
N ASN A 106 26.41 -48.98 6.25
CA ASN A 106 26.97 -49.74 5.12
C ASN A 106 28.48 -50.07 5.26
N ASN A 107 29.19 -49.45 6.21
CA ASN A 107 30.62 -49.68 6.46
C ASN A 107 30.89 -50.72 7.57
N TYR A 108 29.87 -51.43 8.05
CA TYR A 108 29.93 -52.33 9.21
C TYR A 108 29.49 -53.77 8.90
N ASP A 109 29.75 -54.26 7.68
CA ASP A 109 29.45 -55.66 7.33
C ASP A 109 30.49 -56.69 7.83
N ASP A 110 31.50 -56.30 8.63
CA ASP A 110 32.49 -57.23 9.21
C ASP A 110 32.89 -56.90 10.67
N VAL A 111 32.03 -57.10 11.70
CA VAL A 111 32.43 -57.34 13.12
C VAL A 111 31.25 -57.97 13.91
N PRO A 112 31.47 -58.99 14.79
CA PRO A 112 30.40 -59.79 15.38
C PRO A 112 29.62 -59.10 16.52
N SER A 113 28.39 -59.61 16.70
CA SER A 113 27.37 -59.29 17.69
C SER A 113 27.90 -59.08 19.12
N ASN A 114 27.99 -57.83 19.56
CA ASN A 114 27.66 -57.36 20.92
C ASN A 114 27.91 -55.85 21.06
N GLN A 115 26.93 -55.04 20.67
CA GLN A 115 26.65 -53.73 21.24
C GLN A 115 25.33 -53.24 20.63
N GLN A 116 24.27 -53.31 21.44
CA GLN A 116 22.96 -52.82 21.07
C GLN A 116 23.05 -51.28 20.99
N GLU A 117 23.22 -50.74 19.78
CA GLU A 117 23.17 -49.29 19.57
C GLU A 117 21.78 -48.79 19.99
N ASN A 118 21.80 -47.90 20.96
CA ASN A 118 20.64 -47.40 21.68
C ASN A 118 19.75 -46.59 20.72
N PRO A 119 18.44 -46.91 20.55
CA PRO A 119 17.51 -46.15 19.70
C PRO A 119 17.35 -44.67 20.11
N ASN A 120 17.92 -44.29 21.26
CA ASN A 120 18.05 -42.92 21.71
C ASN A 120 19.04 -42.06 20.90
N LYS A 121 19.94 -42.62 20.09
CA LYS A 121 20.92 -41.86 19.28
C LYS A 121 20.27 -41.22 18.03
N LEU A 122 19.37 -41.96 17.37
CA LEU A 122 18.53 -41.47 16.27
C LEU A 122 17.50 -40.44 16.78
N LYS A 123 16.92 -40.70 17.96
CA LYS A 123 16.06 -39.75 18.68
C LYS A 123 16.81 -38.49 19.13
N ARG A 124 18.08 -38.60 19.55
CA ARG A 124 18.92 -37.45 19.94
C ARG A 124 19.30 -36.57 18.75
N SER A 125 19.68 -37.14 17.61
CA SER A 125 20.03 -36.38 16.41
C SER A 125 18.81 -35.67 15.79
N SER A 126 17.67 -36.38 15.71
CA SER A 126 16.39 -35.79 15.31
C SER A 126 15.91 -34.70 16.30
N SER A 127 16.12 -34.91 17.62
CA SER A 127 15.82 -33.88 18.63
C SER A 127 16.75 -32.66 18.56
N HIS A 128 18.00 -32.82 18.08
CA HIS A 128 18.96 -31.73 17.93
C HIS A 128 18.62 -30.86 16.71
N CYS A 129 18.18 -31.45 15.59
CA CYS A 129 17.71 -30.71 14.42
C CYS A 129 16.33 -30.05 14.66
N LEU A 130 15.45 -30.67 15.44
CA LEU A 130 14.20 -30.05 15.91
C LEU A 130 14.47 -28.95 16.96
N SER A 131 15.59 -29.02 17.68
CA SER A 131 16.01 -28.00 18.65
C SER A 131 16.57 -26.72 18.04
N LEU A 132 16.77 -26.66 16.70
CA LEU A 132 17.25 -25.44 16.03
C LEU A 132 16.23 -24.29 16.16
N PHE A 133 14.93 -24.57 16.27
CA PHE A 133 13.89 -23.58 16.59
C PHE A 133 13.91 -23.09 18.05
N LYS A 134 14.73 -23.70 18.92
CA LYS A 134 14.80 -23.35 20.34
C LYS A 134 15.79 -22.20 20.61
N HIS A 135 16.71 -21.92 19.68
CA HIS A 135 17.71 -20.87 19.80
C HIS A 135 17.53 -19.80 18.68
N PRO A 136 16.71 -18.75 18.91
CA PRO A 136 16.40 -17.74 17.90
C PRO A 136 17.63 -17.00 17.35
N GLU A 137 18.73 -16.94 18.11
CA GLU A 137 19.97 -16.30 17.70
C GLU A 137 20.74 -17.06 16.61
N GLU A 138 20.66 -18.40 16.58
CA GLU A 138 21.34 -19.17 15.53
C GLU A 138 20.60 -19.11 14.20
N ILE A 139 19.26 -19.22 14.24
CA ILE A 139 18.39 -19.02 13.07
C ILE A 139 18.65 -17.65 12.45
N ARG A 140 18.76 -16.63 13.29
CA ARG A 140 19.03 -15.27 12.85
C ARG A 140 20.39 -15.17 12.14
N LYS A 141 21.46 -15.72 12.71
CA LYS A 141 22.79 -15.70 12.07
C LYS A 141 22.81 -16.39 10.70
N VAL A 142 22.14 -17.53 10.58
CA VAL A 142 22.05 -18.27 9.30
C VAL A 142 21.25 -17.48 8.27
N LEU A 143 20.13 -16.87 8.67
CA LEU A 143 19.31 -16.05 7.80
C LEU A 143 20.02 -14.76 7.33
N LEU A 144 20.90 -14.20 8.17
CA LEU A 144 21.74 -13.04 7.84
C LEU A 144 22.94 -13.38 6.93
N SER A 145 23.13 -14.64 6.54
CA SER A 145 24.14 -15.01 5.54
C SER A 145 23.88 -14.28 4.22
N GLU A 146 24.93 -13.78 3.57
CA GLU A 146 24.80 -13.05 2.30
C GLU A 146 24.12 -13.90 1.23
N GLU A 147 24.45 -15.19 1.15
CA GLU A 147 23.84 -16.12 0.20
C GLU A 147 22.33 -16.28 0.44
N ALA A 148 21.93 -16.41 1.72
CA ALA A 148 20.54 -16.55 2.11
C ALA A 148 19.74 -15.28 1.77
N LEU A 149 20.29 -14.11 2.11
CA LEU A 149 19.64 -12.83 1.90
C LEU A 149 19.47 -12.51 0.41
N VAL A 150 20.45 -12.87 -0.41
CA VAL A 150 20.38 -12.71 -1.87
C VAL A 150 19.31 -13.65 -2.47
N GLU A 151 19.27 -14.93 -2.06
CA GLU A 151 18.24 -15.88 -2.54
C GLU A 151 16.83 -15.42 -2.14
N ILE A 152 16.64 -15.05 -0.86
CA ILE A 152 15.36 -14.59 -0.32
C ILE A 152 14.90 -13.30 -1.02
N MET A 153 15.80 -12.33 -1.21
CA MET A 153 15.49 -11.08 -1.91
C MET A 153 15.16 -11.31 -3.37
N SER A 154 15.92 -12.16 -4.06
CA SER A 154 15.65 -12.48 -5.47
C SER A 154 14.25 -13.07 -5.65
N ASN A 155 13.87 -14.03 -4.82
CA ASN A 155 12.54 -14.65 -4.89
C ASN A 155 11.43 -13.67 -4.47
N THR A 156 11.66 -12.89 -3.41
CA THR A 156 10.70 -11.86 -2.97
C THR A 156 10.44 -10.85 -4.08
N LEU A 157 11.49 -10.32 -4.69
CA LEU A 157 11.37 -9.31 -5.75
C LEU A 157 10.73 -9.87 -7.02
N LYS A 158 11.01 -11.14 -7.35
CA LYS A 158 10.40 -11.82 -8.49
C LYS A 158 8.88 -11.92 -8.36
N HIS A 159 8.37 -12.24 -7.17
CA HIS A 159 6.93 -12.40 -6.93
C HIS A 159 6.25 -11.09 -6.54
N ALA A 160 6.73 -10.45 -5.47
CA ALA A 160 6.13 -9.23 -4.94
C ALA A 160 6.37 -8.03 -5.88
N GLY A 161 7.58 -7.91 -6.44
CA GLY A 161 7.92 -6.83 -7.36
C GLY A 161 7.12 -6.87 -8.67
N SER A 162 6.86 -8.06 -9.23
CA SER A 162 5.96 -8.19 -10.39
C SER A 162 4.53 -7.77 -10.06
N SER A 163 4.03 -8.11 -8.87
CA SER A 163 2.70 -7.70 -8.43
C SER A 163 2.61 -6.18 -8.26
N MET A 164 3.57 -5.57 -7.56
CA MET A 164 3.63 -4.11 -7.36
C MET A 164 3.72 -3.36 -8.67
N PHE A 165 4.56 -3.82 -9.60
CA PHE A 165 4.70 -3.18 -10.91
C PHE A 165 3.36 -3.17 -11.66
N VAL A 166 2.64 -4.29 -11.70
CA VAL A 166 1.34 -4.36 -12.36
C VAL A 166 0.34 -3.43 -11.70
N THR A 167 0.30 -3.36 -10.37
CA THR A 167 -0.60 -2.47 -9.63
C THR A 167 -0.29 -0.99 -9.90
N SER A 168 0.98 -0.57 -9.80
CA SER A 168 1.37 0.83 -10.05
C SER A 168 1.18 1.22 -11.52
N PHE A 169 1.52 0.31 -12.46
CA PHE A 169 1.36 0.55 -13.89
C PHE A 169 -0.10 0.68 -14.28
N THR A 170 -0.97 -0.21 -13.81
CA THR A 170 -2.42 -0.13 -14.09
C THR A 170 -3.06 1.11 -13.47
N THR A 171 -2.64 1.48 -12.25
CA THR A 171 -3.09 2.70 -11.58
C THR A 171 -2.66 3.95 -12.35
N SER A 172 -1.39 4.03 -12.76
CA SER A 172 -0.86 5.14 -13.56
C SER A 172 -1.57 5.22 -14.92
N ALA A 173 -1.75 4.09 -15.61
CA ALA A 173 -2.46 4.03 -16.88
C ALA A 173 -3.90 4.56 -16.75
N ALA A 174 -4.63 4.20 -15.68
CA ALA A 174 -5.97 4.70 -15.41
C ALA A 174 -6.01 6.22 -15.18
N PHE A 175 -4.96 6.83 -14.64
CA PHE A 175 -4.86 8.29 -14.55
C PHE A 175 -4.48 8.92 -15.90
N PHE A 176 -3.63 8.29 -16.69
CA PHE A 176 -3.26 8.79 -18.01
C PHE A 176 -4.39 8.73 -19.04
N THR A 177 -5.38 7.83 -18.90
CA THR A 177 -6.56 7.84 -19.79
C THR A 177 -7.35 9.14 -19.69
N ASN A 178 -7.24 9.89 -18.58
CA ASN A 178 -7.87 11.20 -18.42
C ASN A 178 -7.38 12.25 -19.44
N ILE A 179 -6.23 12.03 -20.09
CA ILE A 179 -5.74 12.87 -21.20
C ILE A 179 -6.75 12.88 -22.37
N LEU A 180 -7.52 11.80 -22.55
CA LEU A 180 -8.51 11.68 -23.63
C LEU A 180 -9.78 12.50 -23.38
N THR A 181 -9.93 13.11 -22.20
CA THR A 181 -11.09 13.96 -21.89
C THR A 181 -10.89 15.35 -22.48
N ASN A 182 -11.99 16.04 -22.85
CA ASN A 182 -11.91 17.40 -23.39
C ASN A 182 -11.82 18.51 -22.31
N ILE A 183 -11.58 18.14 -21.04
CA ILE A 183 -11.57 19.09 -19.91
C ILE A 183 -10.14 19.22 -19.39
N SER A 184 -9.52 20.39 -19.59
CA SER A 184 -8.11 20.63 -19.28
C SER A 184 -7.75 20.29 -17.83
N PHE A 185 -8.56 20.69 -16.84
CA PHE A 185 -8.30 20.38 -15.43
C PHE A 185 -8.21 18.86 -15.14
N ILE A 186 -8.99 18.05 -15.85
CA ILE A 186 -9.00 16.59 -15.69
C ILE A 186 -7.78 15.96 -16.37
N GLN A 187 -7.39 16.47 -17.54
CA GLN A 187 -6.16 16.06 -18.23
C GLN A 187 -4.91 16.35 -17.38
N LEU A 188 -4.78 17.58 -16.86
CA LEU A 188 -3.65 18.01 -16.03
C LEU A 188 -3.55 17.18 -14.75
N PHE A 189 -4.68 16.89 -14.11
CA PHE A 189 -4.76 15.98 -12.96
C PHE A 189 -4.28 14.57 -13.30
N GLY A 190 -4.75 14.01 -14.42
CA GLY A 190 -4.35 12.69 -14.89
C GLY A 190 -2.85 12.57 -15.17
N ILE A 191 -2.29 13.54 -15.91
CA ILE A 191 -0.85 13.59 -16.23
C ILE A 191 -0.02 13.67 -14.95
N PHE A 192 -0.39 14.56 -14.03
CA PHE A 192 0.35 14.76 -12.80
C PHE A 192 0.32 13.52 -11.89
N VAL A 193 -0.87 12.98 -11.61
CA VAL A 193 -1.02 11.81 -10.73
C VAL A 193 -0.38 10.57 -11.37
N GLY A 194 -0.61 10.32 -12.66
CA GLY A 194 -0.03 9.18 -13.38
C GLY A 194 1.50 9.18 -13.34
N THR A 195 2.11 10.35 -13.52
CA THR A 195 3.57 10.54 -13.43
C THR A 195 4.08 10.33 -12.01
N CYS A 196 3.40 10.91 -11.01
CA CYS A 196 3.72 10.68 -9.61
C CYS A 196 3.68 9.20 -9.23
N VAL A 197 2.67 8.44 -9.68
CA VAL A 197 2.57 7.00 -9.36
C VAL A 197 3.75 6.20 -9.92
N LEU A 198 4.20 6.48 -11.15
CA LEU A 198 5.37 5.79 -11.73
C LEU A 198 6.67 6.12 -11.01
N ILE A 199 6.88 7.40 -10.68
CA ILE A 199 8.04 7.84 -9.90
C ILE A 199 8.00 7.20 -8.51
N TYR A 200 6.83 7.18 -7.88
CA TYR A 200 6.63 6.58 -6.57
C TYR A 200 6.97 5.09 -6.59
N PHE A 201 6.55 4.34 -7.61
CA PHE A 201 6.92 2.95 -7.78
C PHE A 201 8.45 2.78 -7.85
N ALA A 202 9.14 3.57 -8.68
CA ALA A 202 10.60 3.46 -8.81
C ALA A 202 11.34 3.77 -7.49
N ILE A 203 10.92 4.81 -6.77
CA ILE A 203 11.47 5.17 -5.46
C ILE A 203 11.18 4.07 -4.43
N THR A 204 9.94 3.62 -4.34
CA THR A 204 9.53 2.62 -3.34
C THR A 204 10.18 1.27 -3.60
N PHE A 205 10.22 0.81 -4.84
CA PHE A 205 10.84 -0.46 -5.23
C PHE A 205 12.33 -0.55 -4.86
N THR A 206 13.09 0.53 -5.08
CA THR A 206 14.51 0.58 -4.73
C THR A 206 14.73 0.78 -3.23
N THR A 207 13.94 1.66 -2.61
CA THR A 207 14.09 1.98 -1.19
C THR A 207 13.67 0.83 -0.31
N ILE A 208 12.61 0.09 -0.65
CA ILE A 208 12.08 -1.01 0.16
C ILE A 208 13.04 -2.20 0.22
N ALA A 209 13.63 -2.55 -0.92
CA ALA A 209 14.61 -3.64 -1.00
C ALA A 209 15.88 -3.29 -0.20
N ALA A 210 16.39 -2.07 -0.36
CA ALA A 210 17.52 -1.58 0.42
C ALA A 210 17.21 -1.54 1.92
N PHE A 211 16.03 -1.04 2.29
CA PHE A 211 15.60 -0.95 3.67
C PHE A 211 15.45 -2.33 4.32
N ALA A 212 14.86 -3.33 3.64
CA ALA A 212 14.71 -4.68 4.19
C ALA A 212 16.06 -5.32 4.55
N VAL A 213 17.07 -5.18 3.69
CA VAL A 213 18.44 -5.65 3.94
C VAL A 213 19.08 -4.91 5.11
N ILE A 214 19.00 -3.58 5.13
CA ILE A 214 19.58 -2.75 6.20
C ILE A 214 18.88 -3.04 7.54
N TYR A 215 17.56 -3.24 7.52
CA TYR A 215 16.76 -3.49 8.70
C TYR A 215 17.17 -4.80 9.39
N GLU A 216 17.34 -5.88 8.62
CA GLU A 216 17.78 -7.18 9.15
C GLU A 216 19.25 -7.12 9.65
N LYS A 217 20.14 -6.48 8.88
CA LYS A 217 21.59 -6.45 9.18
C LYS A 217 21.97 -5.52 10.33
N HIS A 218 21.41 -4.30 10.37
CA HIS A 218 21.85 -3.24 11.26
C HIS A 218 20.82 -2.89 12.33
N ILE A 219 19.54 -2.77 12.00
CA ILE A 219 18.55 -2.23 12.96
C ILE A 219 18.26 -3.22 14.08
N GLN A 220 18.18 -4.53 13.83
CA GLN A 220 17.99 -5.48 14.93
C GLN A 220 19.21 -5.52 15.88
N ASN A 221 20.43 -5.32 15.37
CA ASN A 221 21.63 -5.24 16.20
C ASN A 221 21.70 -3.93 17.00
N ILE A 222 21.37 -2.79 16.38
CA ILE A 222 21.34 -1.49 17.03
C ILE A 222 20.21 -1.44 18.07
N ILE A 223 19.02 -1.96 17.79
CA ILE A 223 17.94 -2.06 18.79
C ILE A 223 18.41 -2.92 19.95
N PHE A 224 18.98 -4.10 19.72
CA PHE A 224 19.49 -4.94 20.81
C PHE A 224 20.57 -4.23 21.64
N HIS A 225 21.51 -3.52 20.99
CA HIS A 225 22.58 -2.79 21.67
C HIS A 225 22.09 -1.54 22.39
N VAL A 226 21.20 -0.74 21.81
CA VAL A 226 20.63 0.46 22.44
C VAL A 226 19.69 0.07 23.58
N LEU A 227 18.94 -1.02 23.45
CA LEU A 227 18.13 -1.58 24.54
C LEU A 227 19.01 -2.12 25.67
N SER A 228 20.17 -2.71 25.34
CA SER A 228 21.17 -3.18 26.30
C SER A 228 21.96 -2.06 26.97
N MET A 229 22.26 -0.97 26.25
CA MET A 229 23.11 0.12 26.73
C MET A 229 22.32 1.25 27.40
N CYS A 230 21.08 1.50 26.98
CA CYS A 230 20.33 2.68 27.43
C CYS A 230 19.48 2.44 28.67
N CYS A 231 19.08 1.20 29.02
CA CYS A 231 18.56 0.84 30.36
C CYS A 231 17.94 -0.58 30.43
N THR A 232 18.63 -1.52 31.07
CA THR A 232 18.04 -2.82 31.44
C THR A 232 16.86 -2.67 32.42
N ASN A 233 16.85 -1.58 33.22
CA ASN A 233 15.78 -1.31 34.21
C ASN A 233 14.62 -0.46 33.65
N PHE A 234 14.85 0.51 32.76
CA PHE A 234 13.81 1.35 32.14
C PHE A 234 13.01 0.60 31.08
N VAL A 235 13.64 -0.26 30.26
CA VAL A 235 12.93 -1.11 29.31
C VAL A 235 12.07 -2.14 30.04
N ASN A 236 12.59 -2.76 31.10
CA ASN A 236 11.78 -3.62 31.97
C ASN A 236 10.61 -2.85 32.61
N LYS A 237 10.76 -1.56 32.94
CA LYS A 237 9.67 -0.74 33.50
C LYS A 237 8.68 -0.23 32.44
N ALA A 238 9.13 0.04 31.21
CA ALA A 238 8.31 0.48 30.07
C ALA A 238 7.58 -0.70 29.41
N VAL A 239 8.20 -1.87 29.28
CA VAL A 239 7.58 -3.13 28.85
C VAL A 239 6.62 -3.66 29.91
N ASN A 240 6.89 -3.44 31.21
CA ASN A 240 5.95 -3.75 32.29
C ASN A 240 4.91 -2.67 32.57
N SER A 241 4.94 -1.55 31.85
CA SER A 241 3.89 -0.54 31.98
C SER A 241 2.57 -1.10 31.45
N ALA A 242 1.47 -0.81 32.13
CA ALA A 242 0.12 -1.23 31.74
C ALA A 242 -0.21 -1.02 30.23
N PRO A 243 0.18 0.10 29.57
CA PRO A 243 -0.12 0.30 28.16
C PRO A 243 0.65 -0.64 27.21
N ALA A 244 1.89 -1.01 27.52
CA ALA A 244 2.66 -1.94 26.67
C ALA A 244 2.11 -3.38 26.73
N LYS A 245 1.71 -3.83 27.93
CA LYS A 245 1.03 -5.12 28.10
C LYS A 245 -0.35 -5.14 27.44
N LEU A 246 -1.11 -4.05 27.54
CA LEU A 246 -2.40 -3.90 26.88
C LEU A 246 -2.26 -3.91 25.35
N TYR A 247 -1.27 -3.19 24.79
CA TYR A 247 -0.96 -3.21 23.36
C TYR A 247 -0.54 -4.61 22.88
N HIS A 248 0.32 -5.32 23.64
CA HIS A 248 0.71 -6.69 23.28
C HIS A 248 -0.48 -7.66 23.34
N ARG A 249 -1.36 -7.52 24.34
CA ARG A 249 -2.55 -8.36 24.49
C ARG A 249 -3.60 -8.06 23.41
N PHE A 250 -3.83 -6.79 23.09
CA PHE A 250 -4.72 -6.35 22.02
C PHE A 250 -4.20 -6.80 20.66
N SER A 251 -2.92 -6.57 20.36
CA SER A 251 -2.32 -7.02 19.10
C SER A 251 -2.31 -8.54 18.94
N SER A 252 -2.15 -9.30 20.04
CA SER A 252 -2.31 -10.76 20.02
C SER A 252 -3.76 -11.15 19.73
N ALA A 253 -4.74 -10.54 20.41
CA ALA A 253 -6.16 -10.82 20.17
C ALA A 253 -6.59 -10.46 18.73
N CYS A 254 -6.12 -9.33 18.19
CA CYS A 254 -6.34 -8.96 16.80
C CYS A 254 -5.70 -9.95 15.83
N ARG A 255 -4.52 -10.50 16.15
CA ARG A 255 -3.86 -11.52 15.33
C ARG A 255 -4.66 -12.82 15.32
N ASP A 256 -5.14 -13.27 16.47
CA ASP A 256 -5.93 -14.50 16.59
C ASP A 256 -7.27 -14.35 15.88
N PHE A 257 -7.92 -13.19 16.06
CA PHE A 257 -9.16 -12.84 15.36
C PHE A 257 -8.96 -12.78 13.84
N ARG A 258 -7.88 -12.16 13.38
CA ARG A 258 -7.50 -12.13 11.95
C ARG A 258 -7.29 -13.54 11.42
N ASN A 259 -6.53 -14.38 12.13
CA ASN A 259 -6.28 -15.75 11.70
C ASN A 259 -7.58 -16.58 11.65
N TYR A 260 -8.51 -16.36 12.57
CA TYR A 260 -9.84 -16.99 12.52
C TYR A 260 -10.67 -16.51 11.32
N ILE A 261 -10.73 -15.20 11.09
CA ILE A 261 -11.47 -14.63 9.95
C ILE A 261 -10.89 -15.10 8.63
N PHE A 262 -9.59 -14.90 8.41
CA PHE A 262 -8.97 -15.16 7.12
C PHE A 262 -8.69 -16.66 6.89
N GLY A 263 -8.39 -17.41 7.96
CA GLY A 263 -8.08 -18.83 7.85
C GLY A 263 -9.31 -19.73 7.78
N HIS A 264 -10.41 -19.35 8.43
CA HIS A 264 -11.60 -20.22 8.54
C HIS A 264 -12.87 -19.58 7.99
N PHE A 265 -13.18 -18.33 8.35
CA PHE A 265 -14.45 -17.70 7.97
C PHE A 265 -14.51 -17.30 6.49
N MET A 266 -13.50 -16.60 5.98
CA MET A 266 -13.42 -16.15 4.58
C MET A 266 -13.45 -17.34 3.58
N PRO A 267 -12.65 -18.41 3.75
CA PRO A 267 -12.69 -19.55 2.85
C PRO A 267 -14.03 -20.30 2.91
N LEU A 268 -14.65 -20.40 4.10
CA LEU A 268 -15.95 -21.06 4.24
C LEU A 268 -17.04 -20.32 3.47
N ILE A 269 -17.09 -18.99 3.56
CA ILE A 269 -18.03 -18.17 2.79
C ILE A 269 -17.74 -18.31 1.30
N ILE A 270 -16.49 -18.11 0.86
CA ILE A 270 -16.15 -18.09 -0.57
C ILE A 270 -16.38 -19.46 -1.22
N ILE A 271 -16.00 -20.55 -0.55
CA ILE A 271 -16.08 -21.91 -1.14
C ILE A 271 -17.51 -22.47 -1.02
N LYS A 272 -18.15 -22.42 0.15
CA LYS A 272 -19.49 -23.01 0.32
C LYS A 272 -20.59 -22.16 -0.32
N LEU A 273 -20.47 -20.84 -0.29
CA LEU A 273 -21.49 -19.92 -0.82
C LEU A 273 -21.11 -19.33 -2.19
N ARG A 274 -20.18 -19.94 -2.95
CA ARG A 274 -19.62 -19.38 -4.19
C ARG A 274 -20.64 -18.84 -5.20
N TYR A 275 -21.71 -19.59 -5.45
CA TYR A 275 -22.72 -19.20 -6.43
C TYR A 275 -23.66 -18.13 -5.87
N VAL A 276 -23.96 -18.23 -4.57
CA VAL A 276 -24.82 -17.28 -3.86
C VAL A 276 -24.11 -15.92 -3.76
N SER A 277 -22.81 -15.90 -3.43
CA SER A 277 -22.03 -14.66 -3.36
C SER A 277 -21.92 -13.98 -4.72
N VAL A 278 -21.59 -14.73 -5.78
CA VAL A 278 -21.54 -14.18 -7.15
C VAL A 278 -22.89 -13.62 -7.57
N LEU A 279 -23.98 -14.35 -7.33
CA LEU A 279 -25.33 -13.89 -7.67
C LEU A 279 -25.70 -12.61 -6.90
N ILE A 280 -25.44 -12.57 -5.59
CA ILE A 280 -25.75 -11.40 -4.75
C ILE A 280 -24.94 -10.18 -5.20
N PHE A 281 -23.63 -10.30 -5.40
CA PHE A 281 -22.80 -9.17 -5.82
C PHE A 281 -23.14 -8.69 -7.24
N LEU A 282 -23.47 -9.60 -8.15
CA LEU A 282 -23.91 -9.25 -9.50
C LEU A 282 -25.25 -8.53 -9.49
N LEU A 283 -26.24 -9.04 -8.74
CA LEU A 283 -27.54 -8.39 -8.58
C LEU A 283 -27.39 -7.02 -7.91
N MET A 284 -26.59 -6.92 -6.85
CA MET A 284 -26.34 -5.66 -6.14
C MET A 284 -25.62 -4.64 -7.03
N GLY A 285 -24.68 -5.05 -7.88
CA GLY A 285 -24.04 -4.19 -8.87
C GLY A 285 -25.00 -3.67 -9.94
N LEU A 286 -25.84 -4.55 -10.50
CA LEU A 286 -26.84 -4.17 -11.49
C LEU A 286 -27.94 -3.26 -10.90
N ILE A 287 -28.48 -3.63 -9.74
CA ILE A 287 -29.51 -2.84 -9.05
C ILE A 287 -28.92 -1.49 -8.61
N GLY A 288 -27.72 -1.47 -8.03
CA GLY A 288 -27.06 -0.24 -7.61
C GLY A 288 -26.77 0.73 -8.76
N SER A 289 -26.40 0.21 -9.93
CA SER A 289 -26.10 1.05 -11.10
C SER A 289 -27.35 1.57 -11.81
N PHE A 290 -28.41 0.75 -11.91
CA PHE A 290 -29.56 1.06 -12.77
C PHE A 290 -30.86 1.41 -12.03
N TYR A 291 -31.02 1.03 -10.75
CA TYR A 291 -32.35 1.00 -10.13
C TYR A 291 -32.82 2.31 -9.49
N TYR A 292 -31.96 3.18 -8.95
CA TYR A 292 -32.21 4.62 -8.64
C TYR A 292 -31.12 5.18 -7.69
N PRO A 293 -30.74 6.48 -7.76
CA PRO A 293 -31.04 7.47 -8.79
C PRO A 293 -30.13 7.25 -10.01
N LYS A 294 -30.69 7.36 -11.22
CA LYS A 294 -29.91 7.40 -12.46
C LYS A 294 -28.83 8.47 -12.34
N LEU A 295 -27.68 8.28 -12.98
CA LEU A 295 -26.63 9.31 -13.12
C LEU A 295 -27.26 10.56 -13.76
N LYS A 296 -27.77 11.46 -12.93
CA LYS A 296 -28.35 12.73 -13.36
C LYS A 296 -27.19 13.70 -13.48
N VAL A 297 -27.03 14.27 -14.66
CA VAL A 297 -26.19 15.47 -14.80
C VAL A 297 -26.75 16.56 -13.88
N PRO A 298 -25.90 17.36 -13.23
CA PRO A 298 -26.36 18.45 -12.38
C PRO A 298 -27.26 19.39 -13.19
N SER A 299 -28.49 19.58 -12.74
CA SER A 299 -29.51 20.39 -13.43
C SER A 299 -29.28 21.91 -13.28
N THR A 300 -28.38 22.30 -12.38
CA THR A 300 -27.94 23.68 -12.16
C THR A 300 -26.52 23.86 -12.67
N GLN A 301 -26.25 24.92 -13.45
CA GLN A 301 -24.88 25.32 -13.83
C GLN A 301 -24.02 25.72 -12.62
N LYS A 302 -24.63 25.93 -11.44
CA LYS A 302 -23.93 26.26 -10.21
C LYS A 302 -23.21 25.03 -9.66
N THR A 303 -21.90 25.11 -9.51
CA THR A 303 -21.07 24.09 -8.88
C THR A 303 -21.03 24.27 -7.37
N ALA A 304 -21.37 23.23 -6.63
CA ALA A 304 -21.23 23.20 -5.18
C ALA A 304 -19.74 23.07 -4.80
N LEU A 305 -19.22 24.02 -4.04
CA LEU A 305 -17.82 24.02 -3.58
C LEU A 305 -17.71 23.57 -2.12
N PHE A 306 -18.73 23.86 -1.31
CA PHE A 306 -18.74 23.55 0.11
C PHE A 306 -19.77 22.46 0.44
N LEU A 307 -19.73 21.96 1.69
CA LEU A 307 -20.82 21.15 2.21
C LEU A 307 -22.14 21.94 2.17
N LYS A 308 -23.27 21.24 1.98
CA LYS A 308 -24.60 21.85 1.91
C LYS A 308 -24.99 22.66 3.14
N ASP A 309 -24.41 22.36 4.30
CA ASP A 309 -24.66 23.07 5.56
C ASP A 309 -23.86 24.38 5.67
N ASN A 310 -22.92 24.62 4.76
CA ASN A 310 -22.12 25.83 4.77
C ASN A 310 -23.01 27.04 4.48
N PRO A 311 -22.95 28.14 5.26
CA PRO A 311 -23.76 29.33 5.04
C PRO A 311 -23.66 29.90 3.61
N MET A 312 -22.49 29.81 2.98
CA MET A 312 -22.28 30.27 1.59
C MET A 312 -23.05 29.39 0.60
N GLU A 313 -23.09 28.08 0.83
CA GLU A 313 -23.79 27.11 -0.02
C GLU A 313 -25.32 27.25 0.15
N ILE A 314 -25.78 27.40 1.41
CA ILE A 314 -27.19 27.66 1.74
C ILE A 314 -27.64 28.98 1.10
N TYR A 315 -26.81 30.02 1.17
CA TYR A 315 -27.13 31.29 0.54
C TYR A 315 -27.27 31.14 -0.97
N GLU A 316 -26.29 30.52 -1.66
CA GLU A 316 -26.26 30.44 -3.12
C GLU A 316 -27.36 29.55 -3.73
N PHE A 317 -27.71 28.45 -3.06
CA PHE A 317 -28.70 27.48 -3.54
C PHE A 317 -30.12 27.65 -2.98
N SER A 318 -30.27 28.10 -1.72
CA SER A 318 -31.58 28.25 -1.07
C SER A 318 -32.05 29.70 -1.07
N MET A 319 -31.22 30.62 -0.55
CA MET A 319 -31.69 31.98 -0.24
C MET A 319 -31.63 32.94 -1.43
N LYS A 320 -30.63 32.83 -2.30
CA LYS A 320 -30.42 33.73 -3.44
C LYS A 320 -31.57 33.67 -4.44
N SER A 321 -32.10 32.47 -4.71
CA SER A 321 -33.27 32.34 -5.58
C SER A 321 -34.53 32.95 -4.97
N GLN A 322 -34.65 32.94 -3.64
CA GLN A 322 -35.81 33.47 -2.91
C GLN A 322 -35.70 34.99 -2.71
N SER A 323 -34.49 35.55 -2.56
CA SER A 323 -34.27 37.00 -2.36
C SER A 323 -34.09 37.79 -3.67
N ASN A 324 -33.67 37.16 -4.78
CA ASN A 324 -33.48 37.80 -6.10
C ASN A 324 -34.78 38.21 -6.83
N GLY A 325 -35.91 38.36 -6.12
CA GLY A 325 -37.05 39.10 -6.64
C GLY A 325 -36.71 40.56 -7.03
N TYR A 326 -35.67 41.12 -6.42
CA TYR A 326 -35.21 42.51 -6.62
C TYR A 326 -34.04 42.67 -7.61
N LEU A 327 -33.19 41.64 -7.77
CA LEU A 327 -32.06 41.61 -8.71
C LEU A 327 -32.50 40.93 -10.02
N LYS A 328 -33.30 41.65 -10.82
CA LYS A 328 -33.86 41.17 -12.10
C LYS A 328 -32.81 41.05 -13.24
N GLU A 329 -31.54 41.39 -13.01
CA GLU A 329 -30.51 41.39 -14.05
C GLU A 329 -30.13 39.97 -14.51
N ASP A 330 -29.90 39.03 -13.57
CA ASP A 330 -29.54 37.65 -13.90
C ASP A 330 -30.62 36.92 -14.72
N LYS A 331 -31.90 37.22 -14.51
CA LYS A 331 -32.99 36.57 -15.26
C LYS A 331 -33.06 37.01 -16.72
N ARG A 332 -32.68 38.26 -17.05
CA ARG A 332 -32.88 38.78 -18.42
C ARG A 332 -31.91 38.18 -19.44
N LEU A 333 -30.69 37.81 -19.02
CA LEU A 333 -29.69 37.22 -19.91
C LEU A 333 -30.09 35.81 -20.40
N PHE A 334 -30.91 35.09 -19.63
CA PHE A 334 -31.29 33.70 -19.90
C PHE A 334 -32.73 33.52 -20.41
N THR A 335 -33.58 34.54 -20.35
CA THR A 335 -35.00 34.39 -20.75
C THR A 335 -35.19 34.27 -22.27
N TYR A 336 -34.25 34.79 -23.06
CA TYR A 336 -34.22 34.63 -24.51
C TYR A 336 -32.78 34.36 -24.94
N PRO A 337 -32.41 33.13 -25.33
CA PRO A 337 -31.08 32.87 -25.86
C PRO A 337 -30.87 33.73 -27.11
N ALA A 338 -29.96 34.70 -27.04
CA ALA A 338 -29.60 35.52 -28.17
C ALA A 338 -28.79 34.65 -29.14
N ILE A 339 -29.37 34.32 -30.29
CA ILE A 339 -28.67 33.61 -31.36
C ILE A 339 -27.95 34.66 -32.20
N SER A 340 -26.62 34.66 -32.14
CA SER A 340 -25.77 35.54 -32.93
C SER A 340 -25.11 34.74 -34.04
N PHE A 341 -25.31 35.16 -35.30
CA PHE A 341 -24.60 34.59 -36.44
C PHE A 341 -23.39 35.46 -36.76
N VAL A 342 -22.20 34.88 -36.67
CA VAL A 342 -20.93 35.56 -36.98
C VAL A 342 -20.39 34.96 -38.27
N PHE A 343 -20.00 35.82 -39.21
CA PHE A 343 -19.39 35.44 -40.48
C PHE A 343 -18.04 36.14 -40.64
N GLY A 344 -17.12 35.51 -41.38
CA GLY A 344 -15.80 36.09 -41.70
C GLY A 344 -14.66 35.70 -40.74
N ILE A 345 -14.93 34.87 -39.73
CA ILE A 345 -13.93 34.28 -38.82
C ILE A 345 -14.04 32.75 -38.92
N ARG A 346 -12.90 32.05 -38.84
CA ARG A 346 -12.87 30.58 -38.77
C ARG A 346 -13.01 30.15 -37.32
N ASP A 347 -13.89 29.19 -37.07
CA ASP A 347 -14.11 28.59 -35.74
C ASP A 347 -13.03 27.52 -35.47
N ILE A 348 -11.80 27.98 -35.23
CA ILE A 348 -10.65 27.14 -34.90
C ILE A 348 -9.97 27.74 -33.68
N ASP A 349 -9.85 26.96 -32.61
CA ASP A 349 -9.06 27.29 -31.43
C ASP A 349 -7.64 26.74 -31.62
N ASP A 350 -6.69 27.63 -31.91
CA ASP A 350 -5.26 27.32 -32.05
C ASP A 350 -4.50 27.42 -30.71
N GLY A 351 -5.20 27.66 -29.59
CA GLY A 351 -4.62 27.78 -28.26
C GLY A 351 -4.10 26.47 -27.69
N TYR A 352 -3.12 26.55 -26.77
CA TYR A 352 -2.63 25.37 -26.09
C TYR A 352 -3.68 24.84 -25.10
N CYS A 353 -4.28 23.66 -25.38
CA CYS A 353 -5.39 23.13 -24.56
C CYS A 353 -5.09 22.96 -23.06
N ALA A 354 -3.81 22.88 -22.66
CA ALA A 354 -3.38 22.75 -21.28
C ALA A 354 -3.11 24.11 -20.58
N ASP A 355 -3.18 25.22 -21.31
CA ASP A 355 -3.18 26.57 -20.76
C ASP A 355 -4.55 27.22 -21.00
N ILE A 356 -5.26 27.48 -19.91
CA ILE A 356 -6.63 28.01 -19.93
C ILE A 356 -6.61 29.50 -20.29
N ASP A 357 -5.50 30.18 -20.04
CA ASP A 357 -5.35 31.60 -20.34
C ASP A 357 -4.85 31.82 -21.78
N ASP A 358 -4.43 30.77 -22.49
CA ASP A 358 -3.95 30.80 -23.88
C ASP A 358 -5.09 30.73 -24.91
N THR A 359 -6.15 31.47 -24.64
CA THR A 359 -7.12 31.80 -25.70
C THR A 359 -6.49 32.90 -26.54
N VAL A 360 -5.96 32.50 -27.69
CA VAL A 360 -5.29 33.40 -28.65
C VAL A 360 -6.14 34.66 -28.88
N ARG A 361 -5.51 35.82 -28.65
CA ARG A 361 -6.04 37.18 -28.89
C ARG A 361 -6.37 37.45 -30.35
#